data_AF-D2V2I4-F1
#
_entry.id   AF-D2V2I4-F1
#
_cell.length_a   1.000
_cell.length_b   1.000
_cell.length_c   1.000
_cell.angle_alpha   90.00
_cell.angle_beta   90.00
_cell.angle_gamma   90.00
#
_symmetry.space_group_name_H-M   'P 1'
#
loop_
_entity.id
_entity.type
_entity.pdbx_description
1 polymer ?
#
loop_
_entity_poly.entity_id
_entity_poly.type
_entity_poly.pdbx_seq_one_letter_code
_entity_poly.pdbx_strand_id
1 'polypeptide(L)' 'KTWCYYCDREFDDEAILIQHQKTKHFKCPYCPKKLVSVKGMKTHVLQVHKENINFIPNAKPERNTFDFEIQGMQGIPD' A
#
# COMPACT_ATOMS: atom_id res chain seq x y z
N LYS A 1 -2.52 -1.91 -19.55
CA LYS A 1 -2.12 -3.04 -18.69
C LYS A 1 -1.88 -2.47 -17.30
N THR A 2 -2.61 -2.94 -16.29
CA THR A 2 -2.53 -2.38 -14.93
C THR A 2 -1.44 -3.12 -14.15
N TRP A 3 -0.68 -2.40 -13.34
CA TRP A 3 0.42 -2.98 -12.58
C TRP A 3 0.56 -2.31 -11.21
N CYS A 4 1.14 -3.02 -10.26
CA CYS A 4 1.28 -2.52 -8.90
C CYS A 4 2.60 -1.77 -8.73
N TYR A 5 2.51 -0.46 -8.47
CA TYR A 5 3.65 0.37 -8.10
C TYR A 5 4.55 -0.29 -7.05
N TYR A 6 3.99 -0.85 -5.98
CA TYR A 6 4.80 -1.35 -4.88
C TYR A 6 5.59 -2.63 -5.20
N CYS A 7 5.15 -3.46 -6.16
CA CYS A 7 5.79 -4.77 -6.39
C CYS A 7 5.93 -5.22 -7.85
N ASP A 8 5.62 -4.36 -8.82
CA ASP A 8 5.66 -4.62 -10.28
C ASP A 8 4.80 -5.77 -10.78
N ARG A 9 3.89 -6.30 -9.95
CA ARG A 9 2.94 -7.31 -10.41
C ARG A 9 1.95 -6.72 -11.37
N GLU A 10 1.69 -7.43 -12.45
CA GLU A 10 0.70 -7.08 -13.46
C GLU A 10 -0.65 -7.71 -13.12
N PHE A 11 -1.71 -7.04 -13.52
CA PHE A 11 -3.09 -7.46 -13.32
C PHE A 11 -3.89 -7.22 -14.60
N ASP A 12 -4.96 -8.00 -14.75
CA ASP A 12 -5.87 -7.89 -15.90
C ASP A 12 -6.85 -6.72 -15.75
N ASP A 13 -7.13 -6.32 -14.50
CA ASP A 13 -8.15 -5.32 -14.15
C ASP A 13 -7.72 -4.45 -12.97
N GLU A 14 -8.20 -3.20 -12.96
CA GLU A 14 -7.89 -2.23 -11.89
C GLU A 14 -8.51 -2.60 -10.55
N ALA A 15 -9.71 -3.19 -10.51
CA ALA A 15 -10.32 -3.62 -9.26
C ALA A 15 -9.51 -4.74 -8.59
N ILE A 16 -8.94 -5.65 -9.39
CA ILE A 16 -8.04 -6.70 -8.89
C ILE A 16 -6.75 -6.08 -8.34
N LEU A 17 -6.16 -5.11 -9.05
CA LEU A 17 -4.99 -4.37 -8.58
C LEU A 17 -5.25 -3.65 -7.25
N ILE A 18 -6.38 -2.93 -7.13
CA ILE A 18 -6.77 -2.24 -5.89
C ILE A 18 -6.93 -3.24 -4.74
N GLN A 19 -7.58 -4.38 -4.99
CA GLN A 19 -7.74 -5.43 -3.99
C GLN A 19 -6.39 -6.04 -3.57
N HIS A 20 -5.48 -6.22 -4.53
CA HIS A 20 -4.11 -6.65 -4.26
C HIS A 20 -3.39 -5.64 -3.34
N GLN A 21 -3.45 -4.35 -3.66
CA GLN A 21 -2.83 -3.30 -2.84
C GLN A 21 -3.35 -3.32 -1.39
N LYS A 22 -4.67 -3.42 -1.20
CA LYS A 22 -5.30 -3.50 0.13
C LYS A 22 -4.87 -4.71 0.95
N THR A 23 -4.66 -5.85 0.28
CA THR A 23 -4.34 -7.12 0.96
C THR A 23 -2.85 -7.34 1.19
N LYS A 24 -1.99 -6.77 0.35
CA LYS A 24 -0.54 -6.97 0.39
C LYS A 24 0.25 -5.79 0.94
N HIS A 25 -0.13 -4.57 0.57
CA HIS A 25 0.64 -3.36 0.86
C HIS A 25 -0.01 -2.50 1.93
N PHE A 26 -1.35 -2.44 1.99
CA PHE A 26 -2.09 -1.62 2.96
C PHE A 26 -2.60 -2.46 4.14
N LYS A 27 -1.84 -3.49 4.52
CA LYS A 27 -2.15 -4.34 5.65
C LYS A 27 -1.28 -3.92 6.83
N CYS A 28 -1.90 -3.69 7.99
CA CYS A 28 -1.17 -3.40 9.21
C CYS A 28 -0.16 -4.52 9.52
N PRO A 29 1.11 -4.21 9.86
CA PRO A 29 2.09 -5.23 10.24
C PRO A 29 1.81 -5.82 11.63
N TYR A 30 1.04 -5.14 12.47
CA TYR A 30 0.78 -5.53 13.86
C TYR A 30 -0.57 -6.21 14.09
N CYS A 31 -1.47 -6.19 13.11
CA CYS A 31 -2.81 -6.78 13.25
C CYS A 31 -3.39 -7.19 11.88
N PRO A 32 -4.50 -7.96 11.83
CA PRO A 32 -5.08 -8.41 10.57
C PRO A 32 -5.84 -7.31 9.80
N LYS A 33 -5.86 -6.07 10.30
CA LYS A 33 -6.60 -4.97 9.66
C LYS A 33 -6.00 -4.62 8.30
N LYS A 34 -6.88 -4.58 7.30
CA LYS A 34 -6.60 -4.07 5.96
C LYS A 34 -7.16 -2.65 5.86
N LEU A 35 -6.38 -1.76 5.29
CA LEU A 35 -6.70 -0.36 5.10
C LEU A 35 -6.90 -0.08 3.61
N VAL A 36 -7.47 1.08 3.32
CA VAL A 36 -7.75 1.50 1.94
C VAL A 36 -6.56 2.18 1.27
N SER A 37 -5.60 2.70 2.05
CA SER A 37 -4.41 3.40 1.55
C SER A 37 -3.19 3.26 2.49
N VAL A 38 -2.01 3.56 1.95
CA VAL A 38 -0.73 3.61 2.68
C VAL A 38 -0.76 4.59 3.85
N LYS A 39 -1.30 5.80 3.63
CA LYS A 39 -1.46 6.81 4.68
C LYS A 39 -2.44 6.36 5.75
N GLY A 40 -3.55 5.73 5.35
CA GLY A 40 -4.51 5.13 6.28
C GLY A 40 -3.87 4.06 7.16
N MET A 41 -2.99 3.23 6.60
CA MET A 41 -2.19 2.25 7.34
C MET A 41 -1.24 2.92 8.33
N LYS A 42 -0.48 3.94 7.91
CA LYS A 42 0.43 4.68 8.81
C LYS A 42 -0.31 5.30 9.99
N THR A 43 -1.41 5.99 9.72
CA THR A 43 -2.25 6.58 10.77
C THR A 43 -2.85 5.52 11.68
N HIS A 44 -3.34 4.41 11.13
CA HIS A 44 -3.87 3.30 11.93
C HIS A 44 -2.82 2.74 12.89
N VAL A 45 -1.60 2.50 12.40
CA VAL A 45 -0.48 2.01 13.21
C VAL A 45 -0.15 2.99 14.34
N LEU A 46 -0.06 4.28 14.02
CA LEU A 46 0.20 5.32 15.02
C LEU A 46 -0.90 5.43 16.07
N GLN A 47 -2.17 5.38 15.67
CA GLN A 47 -3.27 5.64 16.59
C GLN A 47 -3.66 4.42 17.44
N VAL A 48 -3.66 3.23 16.84
CA VAL A 48 -4.13 1.99 17.48
C VAL A 48 -3.00 1.25 18.16
N HIS A 49 -1.81 1.21 17.54
CA HIS A 49 -0.67 0.46 18.06
C HIS A 49 0.35 1.37 18.77
N LYS A 50 0.22 2.70 18.66
CA LYS A 50 1.17 3.69 19.20
C LYS A 50 2.60 3.51 18.65
N GLU A 51 2.70 2.89 17.48
CA GLU A 51 3.96 2.62 16.78
C GLU A 51 4.13 3.56 15.58
N ASN A 52 5.37 3.71 15.10
CA ASN A 52 5.64 4.40 13.84
C ASN A 52 6.16 3.40 12.80
N ILE A 53 5.64 3.47 11.58
CA ILE A 53 6.14 2.67 10.46
C ILE A 53 6.72 3.57 9.39
N ASN A 54 7.93 3.21 8.97
CA ASN A 54 8.68 3.86 7.90
C ASN A 54 8.86 2.91 6.70
N PHE A 55 8.04 1.86 6.62
CA PHE A 55 8.02 0.96 5.49
C PHE A 55 6.60 0.46 5.17
N ILE A 56 6.36 0.20 3.90
CA ILE A 56 5.19 -0.44 3.32
C ILE A 56 5.50 -1.94 3.18
N PRO A 57 4.69 -2.82 3.78
CA PRO A 57 4.88 -4.26 3.68
C PRO A 57 4.91 -4.74 2.22
N ASN A 58 5.89 -5.60 1.90
CA ASN A 58 6.08 -6.22 0.58
C ASN A 58 6.30 -5.23 -0.57
N ALA A 59 6.61 -3.95 -0.27
CA ALA A 59 7.02 -3.00 -1.29
C ALA A 59 8.50 -3.18 -1.63
N LYS A 60 8.87 -2.83 -2.86
CA LYS A 60 10.25 -2.70 -3.26
C LYS A 60 10.97 -1.61 -2.46
N PRO A 61 12.26 -1.77 -2.14
CA PRO A 61 13.03 -0.80 -1.36
C PRO A 61 12.97 0.62 -1.94
N GLU A 62 13.05 0.75 -3.27
CA GLU A 62 12.99 2.03 -3.99
C GLU A 62 11.61 2.70 -3.95
N ARG A 63 10.55 1.96 -3.62
CA ARG A 63 9.15 2.44 -3.60
C ARG A 63 8.52 2.36 -2.22
N ASN A 64 9.37 2.30 -1.21
CA ASN A 64 9.02 2.16 0.19
C ASN A 64 8.78 3.54 0.86
N THR A 65 7.95 4.39 0.24
CA THR A 65 7.65 5.75 0.73
C THR A 65 6.15 5.97 0.90
N PHE A 66 5.79 6.81 1.87
CA PHE A 66 4.41 7.23 2.17
C PHE A 66 4.04 8.56 1.48
N ASP A 67 4.94 9.14 0.68
CA ASP A 67 4.76 10.46 0.07
C ASP A 67 3.75 10.45 -1.07
N PHE A 68 3.63 9.31 -1.77
CA PHE A 68 2.72 9.14 -2.88
C PHE A 68 1.42 8.47 -2.45
N GLU A 69 0.28 9.08 -2.80
CA GLU A 69 -1.04 8.49 -2.58
C GLU A 69 -1.43 7.64 -3.79
N ILE A 70 -0.88 6.44 -3.87
CA ILE A 70 -1.10 5.53 -4.99
C ILE A 70 -2.21 4.53 -4.65
N GLN A 71 -3.27 4.55 -5.48
CA GLN A 71 -4.37 3.59 -5.43
C GLN A 71 -4.75 3.18 -6.86
N GLY A 72 -4.76 1.88 -7.15
CA GLY A 72 -4.84 1.40 -8.52
C GLY A 72 -3.63 1.93 -9.31
N MET A 73 -3.91 2.54 -10.46
CA MET A 73 -2.91 3.24 -11.28
C MET A 73 -2.82 4.74 -10.97
N GLN A 74 -3.73 5.27 -10.15
CA GLN A 74 -3.79 6.70 -9.84
C GLN A 74 -2.66 7.08 -8.88
N GLY A 75 -2.03 8.23 -9.14
CA GLY A 75 -0.99 8.82 -8.27
C GLY A 75 0.42 8.24 -8.47
N ILE A 76 0.61 7.34 -9.43
CA ILE A 76 1.93 6.84 -9.82
C ILE A 76 2.72 8.00 -10.45
N PRO A 77 3.93 8.33 -9.96
CA PRO A 77 4.78 9.36 -10.57
C PRO A 77 5.14 9.00 -12.03
N ASP A 78 5.19 10.02 -12.89
CA ASP A 78 5.70 9.91 -14.27
C ASP A 78 7.19 9.54 -14.35
#